data_AF-A0A7W8QT38-F1
#
_entry.id   AF-A0A7W8QT38-F1
#
_cell.length_a   1.000
_cell.length_b   1.000
_cell.length_c   1.000
_cell.angle_alpha   90.00
_cell.angle_beta   90.00
_cell.angle_gamma   90.00
#
_symmetry.space_group_name_H-M   'P 1'
#
loop_
_entity.id
_entity.type
_entity.pdbx_description
1 polymer ?
#
loop_
_entity_poly.entity_id
_entity_poly.type
_entity_poly.pdbx_seq_one_letter_code
_entity_poly.pdbx_strand_id
1 'polypeptide(L)'
;MRGETRGSEKPCLAGSGHELDRGADPGWARALSGLTAELRSRGLDVGIDGRTGVVEATVEGASRRTQRAVLRPHRGRLWWWLRWEEAAGAGRAMRHAPLTPATRTGDAARRIAGVMGPSRTRLH
;
A
#
# COMPACT_ATOMS: atom_id res chain seq x y z
N MET A 1 -49.92 -31.69 -22.45
CA MET A 1 -49.83 -30.74 -23.57
C MET A 1 -48.98 -29.56 -23.09
N ARG A 2 -47.84 -29.31 -23.77
CA ARG A 2 -46.97 -28.10 -23.74
C ARG A 2 -46.28 -27.79 -22.40
N GLY A 3 -44.97 -27.50 -22.33
CA GLY A 3 -44.02 -27.10 -23.36
C GLY A 3 -43.23 -25.89 -22.83
N GLU A 4 -41.90 -26.01 -22.85
CA GLU A 4 -40.87 -25.07 -22.39
C GLU A 4 -41.03 -23.62 -22.85
N THR A 5 -40.43 -22.66 -22.12
CA THR A 5 -39.33 -21.82 -22.64
C THR A 5 -38.73 -20.88 -21.58
N ARG A 6 -37.43 -20.66 -21.74
CA ARG A 6 -36.48 -19.90 -20.93
C ARG A 6 -36.74 -18.38 -20.94
N GLY A 7 -36.39 -17.73 -19.82
CA GLY A 7 -35.81 -16.38 -19.77
C GLY A 7 -34.80 -16.40 -18.62
N SER A 8 -33.49 -16.51 -18.84
CA SER A 8 -32.57 -15.49 -19.35
C SER A 8 -32.59 -14.20 -18.52
N GLU A 9 -31.50 -14.00 -17.77
CA GLU A 9 -30.89 -12.71 -17.40
C GLU A 9 -31.62 -11.94 -16.28
N LYS A 10 -31.02 -11.68 -15.12
CA LYS A 10 -29.68 -11.09 -14.90
C LYS A 10 -29.14 -11.54 -13.54
N PRO A 11 -27.83 -11.83 -13.40
CA PRO A 11 -27.21 -11.67 -12.10
C PRO A 11 -27.30 -10.18 -11.77
N CYS A 12 -28.17 -9.83 -10.82
CA CYS A 12 -28.09 -8.58 -10.12
C CYS A 12 -26.73 -8.59 -9.40
N LEU A 13 -25.69 -8.12 -10.08
CA LEU A 13 -24.52 -7.55 -9.43
C LEU A 13 -25.03 -6.28 -8.73
N ALA A 14 -25.74 -6.51 -7.63
CA ALA A 14 -25.70 -5.60 -6.51
C ALA A 14 -24.21 -5.50 -6.19
N GLY A 15 -23.58 -4.45 -6.71
CA GLY A 15 -22.33 -3.94 -6.18
C GLY A 15 -22.66 -3.50 -4.76
N SER A 16 -22.75 -4.48 -3.87
CA SER A 16 -22.91 -4.30 -2.44
C SER A 16 -21.85 -3.30 -2.04
N GLY A 17 -22.30 -2.20 -1.45
CA GLY A 17 -21.43 -1.22 -0.84
C GLY A 17 -20.50 -1.98 0.08
N HIS A 18 -19.24 -2.11 -0.34
CA HIS A 18 -18.16 -2.53 0.52
C HIS A 18 -17.87 -1.34 1.45
N GLU A 19 -18.78 -1.15 2.40
CA GLU A 19 -18.41 -0.68 3.71
C GLU A 19 -17.28 -1.60 4.16
N LEU A 20 -16.09 -1.04 4.17
CA LEU A 20 -14.86 -1.75 4.43
C LEU A 20 -14.94 -2.28 5.86
N ASP A 21 -15.33 -3.53 6.00
CA ASP A 21 -15.00 -4.35 7.15
C ASP A 21 -13.47 -4.39 7.22
N ARG A 22 -12.93 -3.40 7.93
CA ARG A 22 -11.49 -3.12 8.05
C ARG A 22 -10.73 -4.26 8.72
N GLY A 23 -11.42 -5.27 9.22
CA GLY A 23 -10.85 -6.39 9.98
C GLY A 23 -10.50 -7.62 9.14
N ALA A 24 -11.09 -7.82 7.96
CA ALA A 24 -11.01 -9.12 7.28
C ALA A 24 -10.90 -9.07 5.74
N ASP A 25 -10.53 -7.93 5.12
CA ASP A 25 -10.30 -7.93 3.67
C ASP A 25 -9.05 -8.78 3.34
N PRO A 26 -9.18 -9.92 2.63
CA PRO A 26 -8.03 -10.77 2.33
C PRO A 26 -7.03 -10.07 1.39
N GLY A 27 -7.49 -9.06 0.64
CA GLY A 27 -6.63 -8.20 -0.17
C GLY A 27 -5.76 -7.27 0.69
N TRP A 28 -6.28 -6.77 1.80
CA TRP A 28 -5.55 -5.95 2.78
C TRP A 28 -4.40 -6.72 3.43
N ALA A 29 -4.69 -7.88 4.01
CA ALA A 29 -3.68 -8.72 4.64
C ALA A 29 -2.62 -9.16 3.61
N ARG A 30 -3.05 -9.59 2.42
CA ARG A 30 -2.14 -9.99 1.33
C ARG A 30 -1.25 -8.85 0.86
N ALA A 31 -1.79 -7.63 0.74
CA ALA A 31 -1.01 -6.47 0.38
C ALA A 31 0.05 -6.16 1.45
N LEU A 32 -0.33 -6.13 2.73
CA LEU A 32 0.61 -5.89 3.84
C LEU A 32 1.74 -6.92 3.87
N SER A 33 1.39 -8.21 3.82
CA SER A 33 2.39 -9.29 3.79
C SER A 33 3.28 -9.20 2.55
N GLY A 34 2.69 -8.93 1.38
CA GLY A 34 3.43 -8.83 0.12
C GLY A 34 4.44 -7.67 0.12
N LEU A 35 4.03 -6.48 0.57
CA LEU A 35 4.95 -5.34 0.67
C LEU A 35 6.06 -5.61 1.69
N THR A 36 5.71 -6.20 2.83
CA THR A 36 6.69 -6.56 3.88
C THR A 36 7.73 -7.53 3.36
N ALA A 37 7.31 -8.59 2.67
CA ALA A 37 8.22 -9.58 2.11
C ALA A 37 9.19 -8.95 1.10
N GLU A 38 8.69 -8.08 0.22
CA GLU A 38 9.51 -7.34 -0.75
C GLU A 38 10.51 -6.38 -0.09
N LEU A 39 10.11 -5.69 0.98
CA LEU A 39 11.02 -4.80 1.70
C LEU A 39 12.11 -5.59 2.45
N ARG A 40 11.73 -6.69 3.10
CA ARG A 40 12.70 -7.59 3.77
C ARG A 40 13.65 -8.26 2.80
N SER A 41 13.18 -8.65 1.61
CA SER A 41 14.06 -9.22 0.57
C SER A 41 15.11 -8.22 0.06
N ARG A 42 14.91 -6.92 0.33
CA ARG A 42 15.84 -5.83 0.01
C ARG A 42 16.73 -5.46 1.20
N GLY A 43 16.69 -6.22 2.29
CA GLY A 43 17.50 -6.00 3.48
C GLY A 43 17.00 -4.87 4.39
N LEU A 44 15.73 -4.49 4.27
CA LEU A 44 15.13 -3.46 5.11
C LEU A 44 14.48 -4.10 6.34
N ASP A 45 14.62 -3.45 7.49
CA ASP A 45 13.82 -3.79 8.66
C ASP A 45 12.40 -3.26 8.46
N VAL A 46 11.40 -4.05 8.87
CA VAL A 46 9.99 -3.74 8.56
C VAL A 46 9.11 -3.95 9.78
N GLY A 47 8.45 -2.86 10.20
CA GLY A 47 7.35 -2.87 11.15
C GLY A 47 6.00 -2.76 10.43
N ILE A 48 4.99 -3.50 10.90
CA ILE A 48 3.63 -3.46 10.34
C ILE A 48 2.66 -3.11 11.47
N ASP A 49 1.81 -2.12 11.23
CA ASP A 49 0.59 -1.91 12.00
C ASP A 49 -0.59 -2.38 11.16
N GLY A 50 -1.03 -3.62 11.42
CA GLY A 50 -2.13 -4.26 10.72
C GLY A 50 -3.48 -3.56 10.92
N ARG A 51 -3.64 -2.81 12.02
CA ARG A 51 -4.89 -2.08 12.35
C ARG A 51 -5.04 -0.83 11.50
N THR A 52 -3.94 -0.16 11.20
CA THR A 52 -3.94 1.09 10.41
C THR A 52 -3.49 0.88 8.96
N GLY A 53 -2.94 -0.30 8.63
CA GLY A 53 -2.41 -0.61 7.30
C GLY A 53 -1.09 0.09 7.03
N VAL A 54 -0.37 0.45 8.08
CA VAL A 54 0.92 1.13 7.97
C VAL A 54 2.03 0.09 7.90
N VAL A 55 2.91 0.27 6.93
CA VAL A 55 4.17 -0.47 6.81
C VAL A 55 5.29 0.54 6.96
N GLU A 56 6.13 0.35 7.96
CA GLU A 56 7.30 1.16 8.23
C GLU A 56 8.54 0.39 7.80
N ALA A 57 9.29 0.94 6.86
CA ALA A 57 10.59 0.42 6.45
C ALA A 57 11.69 1.25 7.12
N THR A 58 12.65 0.58 7.74
CA THR A 58 13.82 1.20 8.35
C THR A 58 15.08 0.61 7.74
N VAL A 59 16.06 1.46 7.47
CA VAL A 59 17.42 1.04 7.14
C VAL A 59 18.38 1.59 8.17
N GLU A 60 19.21 0.71 8.71
CA GLU A 60 20.33 1.10 9.57
C GLU A 60 21.59 1.30 8.72
N GLY A 61 22.19 2.47 8.88
CA GLY A 61 23.42 2.90 8.22
C GLY A 61 24.08 3.98 9.06
N ALA A 62 24.86 4.90 8.47
CA ALA A 62 25.46 6.02 9.20
C ALA A 62 24.43 6.93 9.91
N SER A 63 23.18 6.93 9.46
CA SER A 63 22.05 7.53 10.17
C SER A 63 20.82 6.66 9.94
N ARG A 64 20.06 6.38 11.00
CA ARG A 64 18.79 5.64 10.90
C ARG A 64 17.83 6.41 10.01
N ARG A 65 17.38 5.78 8.92
CA ARG A 65 16.37 6.35 8.02
C ARG A 65 15.12 5.48 8.06
N THR A 66 13.97 6.13 8.18
CA THR A 66 12.68 5.46 8.27
C THR A 66 11.74 6.04 7.22
N GLN A 67 11.05 5.16 6.51
CA GLN A 67 10.05 5.51 5.50
C GLN A 67 8.76 4.75 5.77
N ARG A 68 7.65 5.48 5.84
CA ARG A 68 6.33 4.92 6.10
C ARG A 68 5.51 4.85 4.82
N ALA A 69 4.78 3.76 4.65
CA ALA A 69 3.77 3.58 3.62
C ALA A 69 2.43 3.20 4.27
N VAL A 70 1.32 3.71 3.75
CA VAL A 70 -0.02 3.47 4.29
C VAL A 70 -0.89 2.86 3.20
N LEU A 71 -1.56 1.78 3.54
CA LEU A 71 -2.58 1.17 2.69
C LEU A 71 -3.90 1.93 2.87
N ARG A 72 -4.40 2.53 1.81
CA ARG A 72 -5.67 3.29 1.85
C ARG A 72 -6.55 2.95 0.65
N PRO A 73 -7.87 2.88 0.84
CA PRO A 73 -8.82 2.85 -0.27
C PRO A 73 -8.72 4.14 -1.09
N HIS A 74 -8.65 4.01 -2.40
CA HIS A 74 -8.68 5.10 -3.36
C HIS A 74 -9.44 4.66 -4.62
N ARG A 75 -10.51 5.39 -4.97
CA ARG A 75 -11.33 5.13 -6.17
C ARG A 75 -11.80 3.67 -6.28
N GLY A 76 -12.21 3.06 -5.16
CA GLY A 76 -12.71 1.67 -5.13
C GLY A 76 -11.62 0.58 -5.20
N ARG A 77 -10.33 0.93 -5.07
CA ARG A 77 -9.22 -0.02 -5.01
C ARG A 77 -8.29 0.32 -3.85
N LEU A 78 -7.52 -0.65 -3.36
CA LEU A 78 -6.47 -0.38 -2.37
C LEU A 78 -5.22 0.18 -3.03
N TRP A 79 -4.60 1.17 -2.40
CA TRP A 79 -3.40 1.86 -2.87
C TRP A 79 -2.38 2.03 -1.75
N TRP A 80 -1.11 1.95 -2.12
CA TRP A 80 0.01 2.35 -1.27
C TRP A 80 0.22 3.85 -1.36
N TRP A 81 0.27 4.50 -0.21
CA TRP A 81 0.55 5.93 -0.08
C TRP A 81 1.86 6.10 0.67
N LEU A 82 2.78 6.87 0.13
CA LEU A 82 4.02 7.17 0.83
C LEU A 82 3.77 8.30 1.83
N ARG A 83 4.16 8.09 3.08
CA ARG A 83 4.15 9.13 4.10
C ARG A 83 5.57 9.66 4.27
N TRP A 84 5.82 10.85 3.73
CA TRP A 84 7.08 11.54 3.91
C TRP A 84 7.06 12.28 5.24
N GLU A 85 8.00 11.97 6.14
CA GLU A 85 8.32 12.87 7.25
C GLU A 85 9.41 13.81 6.72
N GLU A 86 9.05 15.03 6.32
CA GLU A 86 10.08 16.06 6.15
C GLU A 86 10.71 16.30 7.52
N ALA A 87 12.04 16.21 7.55
CA ALA A 87 12.85 16.36 8.74
C ALA A 87 12.38 17.55 9.59
N ALA A 88 12.29 17.30 10.89
CA ALA A 88 11.85 18.22 11.92
C ALA A 88 12.41 19.64 11.70
N GLY A 89 11.54 20.54 11.29
CA GLY A 89 11.88 21.94 11.05
C GLY A 89 10.70 22.66 10.42
N ALA A 90 9.85 23.25 11.26
CA ALA A 90 8.72 24.08 10.88
C ALA A 90 7.55 23.37 10.17
N GLY A 91 6.67 22.75 10.98
CA GLY A 91 5.21 22.77 10.77
C GLY A 91 4.68 22.44 9.37
N ARG A 92 5.35 21.58 8.61
CA ARG A 92 4.95 21.29 7.22
C ARG A 92 4.00 20.12 7.15
N ALA A 93 2.91 20.34 6.42
CA ALA A 93 1.83 19.39 6.18
C ALA A 93 2.36 18.00 5.77
N MET A 94 1.84 16.98 6.45
CA MET A 94 2.09 15.57 6.14
C MET A 94 1.66 15.30 4.69
N ARG A 95 2.63 15.12 3.77
CA ARG A 95 2.35 14.86 2.36
C ARG A 95 2.21 13.36 2.15
N HIS A 96 0.98 12.94 1.83
CA HIS A 96 0.71 11.58 1.36
C HIS A 96 0.64 11.60 -0.16
N ALA A 97 1.59 10.94 -0.82
CA ALA A 97 1.57 10.79 -2.27
C ALA A 97 1.09 9.38 -2.64
N PRO A 98 0.11 9.23 -3.55
CA PRO A 98 -0.27 7.92 -4.06
C PRO A 98 0.93 7.33 -4.80
N LEU A 99 1.36 6.17 -4.36
CA LEU A 99 2.57 5.54 -4.84
C LEU A 99 2.23 4.56 -5.96
N THR A 100 1.52 3.48 -5.62
CA THR A 100 1.12 2.43 -6.56
C THR A 100 -0.15 1.73 -6.07
N PRO A 101 -0.90 1.03 -6.95
CA PRO A 101 -1.95 0.10 -6.53
C PRO A 101 -1.42 -0.98 -5.60
N ALA A 102 -2.23 -1.43 -4.64
CA ALA A 102 -1.83 -2.43 -3.64
C ALA A 102 -1.36 -3.76 -4.22
N THR A 103 -1.81 -4.10 -5.44
CA THR A 103 -1.40 -5.29 -6.19
C THR A 103 0.04 -5.23 -6.70
N ARG A 104 0.68 -4.06 -6.71
CA ARG A 104 2.05 -3.83 -7.19
C ARG A 104 3.03 -3.59 -6.04
N THR A 105 3.07 -4.51 -5.09
CA THR A 105 3.94 -4.44 -3.90
C THR A 105 5.42 -4.31 -4.25
N GLY A 106 5.90 -4.99 -5.29
CA GLY A 106 7.29 -4.89 -5.74
C GLY A 106 7.69 -3.50 -6.26
N ASP A 107 6.79 -2.83 -6.99
CA ASP A 107 6.99 -1.44 -7.44
C ASP A 107 7.00 -0.48 -6.26
N ALA A 108 6.11 -0.71 -5.29
CA ALA A 108 6.07 0.07 -4.07
C ALA A 108 7.36 -0.08 -3.26
N ALA A 109 7.82 -1.31 -3.03
CA ALA A 109 9.07 -1.60 -2.34
C ALA A 109 10.28 -1.00 -3.06
N ARG A 110 10.33 -1.06 -4.39
CA ARG A 110 11.41 -0.44 -5.18
C ARG A 110 11.45 1.08 -4.99
N ARG A 111 10.31 1.75 -4.97
CA ARG A 111 10.25 3.21 -4.73
C ARG A 111 10.64 3.57 -3.29
N ILE A 112 10.16 2.81 -2.30
CA ILE A 112 10.53 3.01 -0.89
C ILE A 112 12.05 2.83 -0.71
N ALA A 113 12.61 1.74 -1.23
CA ALA A 113 14.05 1.49 -1.18
C ALA A 113 14.85 2.57 -1.95
N GLY A 114 14.34 3.06 -3.09
CA GLY A 114 14.98 4.13 -3.86
C GLY A 114 15.02 5.47 -3.13
N VAL A 115 14.02 5.76 -2.28
CA VAL A 115 13.99 6.94 -1.41
C VAL A 115 15.00 6.80 -0.25
N MET A 116 15.10 5.60 0.33
CA MET A 116 15.94 5.36 1.51
C MET A 116 17.41 5.12 1.18
N GLY A 117 17.71 4.64 -0.04
CA GLY A 117 19.05 4.45 -0.54
C GLY A 117 19.88 5.74 -0.51
N PRO A 118 21.20 5.67 -0.74
CA PRO A 118 22.01 6.87 -0.84
C PRO A 118 21.37 7.78 -1.87
N SER A 119 21.01 8.99 -1.45
CA SER A 119 20.64 10.05 -2.38
C SER A 119 21.78 10.10 -3.37
N ARG A 120 21.55 9.61 -4.59
CA ARG A 120 22.48 9.85 -5.69
C ARG A 120 22.49 11.35 -5.82
N THR A 121 23.46 11.98 -5.18
CA THR A 121 23.87 13.35 -5.48
C THR A 121 24.10 13.32 -6.98
N ARG A 122 23.14 13.84 -7.75
CA ARG A 122 23.43 14.27 -9.11
C ARG A 122 24.41 15.41 -8.92
N LEU A 123 25.68 15.07 -8.94
CA LEU A 123 26.74 16.02 -9.25
C LEU A 123 26.48 16.41 -10.70
N HIS A 124 25.90 17.60 -10.89
CA HIS A 124 25.91 18.35 -12.14
C HIS A 124 26.72 19.60 -11.89
#